data_AF-Q01QA4-F1
#
_entry.id   AF-Q01QA4-F1
#
_cell.length_a   1.000
_cell.length_b   1.000
_cell.length_c   1.000
_cell.angle_alpha   90.00
_cell.angle_beta   90.00
_cell.angle_gamma   90.00
#
_symmetry.space_group_name_H-M   'P 1'
#
loop_
_entity.id
_entity.type
_entity.pdbx_description
1 polymer ?
#
loop_
_entity_poly.entity_id
_entity_poly.type
_entity_poly.pdbx_seq_one_letter_code
_entity_poly.pdbx_strand_id
1 'polypeptide(L)'
;MAKMKKWRRHTIEFKRQAVERMKTCENIEALARELKIQRKLLYTWRYQLEGRPEPRHANLGIAAEDRKEKRLREENAKLKSALADKVLEIELFQHALLKLKEARPQPGASASTKSSVR
;
A
#
# COMPACT_ATOMS: atom_id res chain seq x y z
N MET A 1 35.73 -11.53 -8.23
CA MET A 1 34.49 -10.74 -8.19
C MET A 1 34.08 -10.51 -6.75
N ALA A 2 34.08 -9.26 -6.28
CA ALA A 2 33.76 -8.94 -4.89
C ALA A 2 32.27 -9.20 -4.61
N LYS A 3 31.97 -10.19 -3.75
CA LYS A 3 30.61 -10.42 -3.24
C LYS A 3 30.12 -9.12 -2.58
N MET A 4 29.19 -8.42 -3.21
CA MET A 4 28.54 -7.26 -2.63
C MET A 4 27.93 -7.69 -1.29
N LYS A 5 28.54 -7.25 -0.19
CA LYS A 5 28.13 -7.57 1.17
C LYS A 5 26.71 -7.02 1.32
N LYS A 6 25.70 -7.89 1.33
CA LYS A 6 24.29 -7.50 1.45
C LYS A 6 24.16 -6.50 2.59
N TRP A 7 23.79 -5.26 2.27
CA TRP A 7 23.62 -4.20 3.27
C TRP A 7 22.52 -4.66 4.23
N ARG A 8 22.90 -5.04 5.46
CA ARG A 8 21.91 -5.46 6.47
C ARG A 8 21.03 -4.25 6.78
N ARG A 9 19.80 -4.28 6.29
CA ARG A 9 18.80 -3.25 6.63
C ARG A 9 18.31 -3.55 8.04
N HIS A 10 18.62 -2.67 8.98
CA HIS A 10 18.07 -2.71 10.32
C HIS A 10 16.62 -2.21 10.31
N THR A 11 15.74 -2.92 11.02
CA THR A 11 14.33 -2.53 11.21
C THR A 11 14.23 -1.22 11.98
N ILE A 12 13.14 -0.46 11.78
CA ILE A 12 12.93 0.84 12.43
C ILE A 12 12.87 0.69 13.95
N GLU A 13 12.23 -0.38 14.45
CA GLU A 13 12.14 -0.71 15.88
C GLU A 13 13.52 -0.89 16.50
N PHE A 14 14.41 -1.64 15.84
CA PHE A 14 15.77 -1.85 16.30
C PHE A 14 16.54 -0.53 16.37
N LYS A 15 16.36 0.37 15.39
CA LYS A 15 16.97 1.70 15.42
C LYS A 15 16.47 2.53 16.60
N ARG A 16 15.17 2.50 16.89
CA ARG A 16 14.57 3.21 18.04
C ARG A 16 15.14 2.69 19.36
N GLN A 17 15.19 1.37 19.54
CA GLN A 17 15.74 0.77 20.75
C GLN A 17 17.23 1.11 20.94
N ALA A 18 18.01 1.10 19.87
CA ALA A 18 19.42 1.47 19.92
C ALA A 18 19.60 2.95 20.33
N VAL A 19 18.76 3.86 19.80
CA VAL A 19 18.81 5.29 20.16
C VAL A 19 18.31 5.55 21.58
N GLU A 20 17.32 4.82 22.07
CA GLU A 20 16.92 4.91 23.48
C GLU A 20 18.05 4.45 24.42
N ARG A 21 18.73 3.34 24.09
CA ARG A 21 19.92 2.90 24.84
C ARG A 21 21.05 3.93 24.80
N MET A 22 21.24 4.65 23.70
CA MET A 22 22.23 5.73 23.65
C MET A 22 21.96 6.87 24.62
N LYS A 23 20.69 7.12 24.99
CA LYS A 23 20.35 8.16 25.97
C LYS A 23 20.70 7.74 27.39
N THR A 24 20.62 6.45 27.69
CA THR A 24 20.86 5.89 29.03
C THR A 24 22.29 5.43 29.25
N CYS A 25 23.02 5.08 28.19
CA CYS A 25 24.39 4.56 28.29
C CYS A 25 25.43 5.70 28.34
N GLU A 26 26.36 5.62 29.30
CA GLU A 26 27.47 6.57 29.43
C GLU A 26 28.53 6.39 28.32
N ASN A 27 28.71 5.16 27.81
CA ASN A 27 29.70 4.85 26.80
C ASN A 27 29.09 4.30 25.50
N ILE A 28 28.97 5.18 24.51
CA ILE A 28 28.41 4.87 23.18
C ILE A 28 29.33 3.92 22.38
N GLU A 29 30.64 3.90 22.63
CA GLU A 29 31.55 2.97 21.97
C GLU A 29 31.38 1.53 22.44
N ALA A 30 31.15 1.35 23.74
CA ALA A 30 30.82 0.04 24.30
C ALA A 30 29.49 -0.48 23.70
N LEU A 31 28.47 0.38 23.64
CA LEU A 31 27.18 0.07 23.02
C LEU A 31 27.31 -0.30 21.53
N ALA A 32 28.16 0.42 20.79
CA ALA A 32 28.45 0.12 19.39
C ALA A 32 29.07 -1.27 19.21
N ARG A 33 30.00 -1.67 20.10
CA ARG A 33 30.61 -3.00 20.09
C ARG A 33 29.60 -4.10 20.46
N GLU A 34 28.78 -3.87 21.48
CA GLU A 34 27.71 -4.79 21.91
C GLU A 34 26.74 -5.08 20.76
N LEU A 35 26.25 -4.01 20.12
CA LEU A 35 25.31 -4.10 19.00
C LEU A 35 25.98 -4.47 17.67
N LYS A 36 27.31 -4.61 17.64
CA LYS A 36 28.14 -4.88 16.44
C LYS A 36 27.89 -3.88 15.29
N ILE A 37 27.68 -2.62 15.64
CA ILE A 37 27.37 -1.54 14.71
C ILE A 37 28.44 -0.45 14.84
N GLN A 38 28.73 0.24 13.73
CA GLN A 38 29.64 1.39 13.78
C GLN A 38 29.00 2.55 14.53
N ARG A 39 29.78 3.18 15.43
CA ARG A 39 29.36 4.37 16.20
C ARG A 39 28.75 5.48 15.33
N LYS A 40 29.31 5.71 14.14
CA LYS A 40 28.79 6.69 13.18
C LYS A 40 27.32 6.43 12.81
N LEU A 41 26.94 5.16 12.63
CA LEU A 41 25.59 4.76 12.26
C LEU A 41 24.58 5.00 13.39
N LEU A 42 25.00 4.80 14.64
CA LEU A 42 24.19 5.11 15.82
C LEU A 42 23.84 6.60 15.90
N TYR A 43 24.82 7.50 15.68
CA TYR A 43 24.56 8.94 15.60
C TYR A 43 23.68 9.29 14.41
N THR A 44 23.88 8.67 13.25
CA THR A 44 22.98 8.83 12.11
C THR A 44 21.53 8.48 12.45
N TRP A 45 21.29 7.39 13.20
CA TRP A 45 19.94 7.02 13.63
C TRP A 45 19.37 7.99 14.66
N ARG A 46 20.20 8.48 15.59
CA ARG A 46 19.79 9.49 16.57
C ARG A 46 19.30 10.76 15.87
N TYR A 47 20.09 11.32 14.94
CA TYR A 47 19.70 12.51 14.20
C TYR A 47 18.45 12.28 13.33
N GLN A 48 18.35 11.12 12.67
CA GLN A 48 17.17 10.75 11.89
C GLN A 48 15.89 10.65 12.73
N LEU A 49 15.97 10.13 13.96
CA LEU A 49 14.81 9.94 14.85
C LEU A 49 14.45 11.21 15.64
N GLU A 50 15.43 12.04 15.99
CA GLU A 50 15.22 13.33 16.67
C GLU A 50 14.74 14.44 15.69
N GLY A 51 14.59 14.12 14.40
CA GLY A 51 14.09 15.05 13.40
C GLY A 51 15.05 16.19 13.05
N ARG A 52 16.34 16.08 13.41
CA ARG A 52 17.38 17.03 12.96
C ARG A 52 17.92 16.59 11.60
N PRO A 53 17.67 17.33 10.52
CA PRO A 53 18.18 16.98 9.21
C PRO A 53 19.67 17.33 9.15
N GLU A 54 20.52 16.34 9.42
CA GLU A 54 21.91 16.39 8.98
C GLU A 54 21.89 16.15 7.45
N PRO A 55 22.30 17.13 6.60
CA PRO A 55 22.14 17.06 5.15
C PRO A 55 22.75 15.81 4.52
N ARG A 56 23.74 15.19 5.18
CA ARG A 56 24.47 14.02 4.69
C ARG A 56 23.81 12.70 5.05
N HIS A 57 22.78 12.69 5.90
CA HIS A 57 22.30 11.47 6.56
C HIS A 57 20.77 11.29 6.58
N ALA A 58 19.97 12.15 5.95
CA ALA A 58 18.52 12.17 6.15
C ALA A 58 17.70 10.99 5.55
N ASN A 59 18.15 10.24 4.54
CA ASN A 59 17.16 9.65 3.62
C ASN A 59 17.20 8.13 3.43
N LEU A 60 16.97 7.33 4.49
CA LEU A 60 16.76 5.88 4.30
C LEU A 60 15.48 5.32 4.95
N GLY A 61 15.10 5.80 6.14
CA GLY A 61 13.90 5.30 6.83
C GLY A 61 12.61 5.92 6.30
N ILE A 62 12.56 7.26 6.30
CA ILE A 62 11.41 8.05 5.84
C ILE A 62 11.14 7.77 4.36
N ALA A 63 12.17 7.85 3.52
CA ALA A 63 12.06 7.55 2.08
C ALA A 63 11.59 6.12 1.75
N ALA A 64 11.76 5.14 2.63
CA ALA A 64 11.29 3.77 2.39
C ALA A 64 9.81 3.61 2.76
N GLU A 65 9.39 4.21 3.87
CA GLU A 65 7.98 4.24 4.27
C GLU A 65 7.16 5.13 3.32
N ASP A 66 7.67 6.29 2.91
CA ASP A 66 7.03 7.16 1.90
C ASP A 66 6.82 6.43 0.56
N ARG A 67 7.78 5.58 0.16
CA ARG A 67 7.66 4.76 -1.05
C ARG A 67 6.58 3.69 -0.91
N LYS A 68 6.47 3.05 0.25
CA LYS A 68 5.40 2.07 0.51
C LYS A 68 4.04 2.77 0.56
N GLU A 69 3.97 3.90 1.25
CA GLU A 69 2.75 4.69 1.38
C GLU A 69 2.29 5.20 0.01
N LYS A 70 3.20 5.67 -0.84
CA LYS A 70 2.89 6.04 -2.23
C LYS A 70 2.36 4.86 -3.04
N ARG A 71 2.99 3.67 -2.94
CA ARG A 71 2.50 2.45 -3.61
C ARG A 71 1.10 2.08 -3.13
N LEU A 72 0.86 2.10 -1.82
CA LEU A 72 -0.45 1.81 -1.23
C LEU A 72 -1.51 2.82 -1.70
N ARG A 73 -1.16 4.11 -1.83
CA ARG A 73 -2.08 5.12 -2.39
C ARG A 73 -2.41 4.85 -3.86
N GLU A 74 -1.42 4.50 -4.68
CA GLU A 74 -1.63 4.16 -6.09
C GLU A 74 -2.49 2.90 -6.24
N GLU A 75 -2.25 1.86 -5.44
CA GLU A 75 -3.06 0.65 -5.41
C GLU A 75 -4.50 0.96 -4.96
N ASN A 76 -4.68 1.78 -3.92
CA ASN A 76 -6.00 2.20 -3.48
C ASN A 76 -6.77 2.94 -4.56
N ALA A 77 -6.11 3.85 -5.29
CA ALA A 77 -6.73 4.58 -6.38
C ALA A 77 -7.19 3.64 -7.51
N LYS A 78 -6.35 2.67 -7.88
CA LYS A 78 -6.69 1.65 -8.88
C LYS A 78 -7.87 0.78 -8.44
N LEU A 79 -7.86 0.31 -7.19
CA LEU A 79 -8.93 -0.51 -6.64
C LEU A 79 -10.26 0.26 -6.58
N LYS A 80 -10.23 1.53 -6.17
CA LYS A 80 -11.43 2.38 -6.15
C LYS A 80 -12.01 2.59 -7.54
N SER A 81 -11.15 2.84 -8.54
CA SER A 81 -11.60 2.96 -9.94
C SER A 81 -12.25 1.68 -10.43
N ALA A 82 -11.59 0.52 -10.26
CA ALA A 82 -12.12 -0.76 -10.69
C ALA A 82 -13.44 -1.11 -9.98
N LEU A 83 -13.57 -0.76 -8.70
CA LEU A 83 -14.82 -0.92 -7.96
C LEU A 83 -15.93 -0.07 -8.55
N ALA A 84 -15.66 1.20 -8.85
CA ALA A 84 -16.64 2.09 -9.47
C ALA A 84 -17.12 1.56 -10.83
N ASP A 85 -16.20 1.09 -11.68
CA ASP A 85 -16.52 0.48 -12.97
C ASP A 85 -17.46 -0.73 -12.81
N LYS A 86 -17.17 -1.60 -11.82
CA LYS A 86 -18.00 -2.77 -11.54
C LYS A 86 -19.37 -2.43 -10.95
N VAL A 87 -19.48 -1.37 -10.16
CA VAL A 87 -20.78 -0.88 -9.67
C VAL A 87 -21.64 -0.41 -10.84
N LEU A 88 -21.08 0.36 -11.78
CA LEU A 88 -21.80 0.82 -12.98
C LEU A 88 -22.23 -0.35 -13.88
N GLU A 89 -21.37 -1.35 -14.08
CA GLU A 89 -21.74 -2.57 -14.82
C GLU A 89 -22.93 -3.29 -14.16
N ILE A 90 -22.89 -3.46 -12.82
CA ILE A 90 -23.97 -4.11 -12.07
C ILE A 90 -25.28 -3.34 -12.22
N GLU A 91 -25.25 -2.01 -12.07
CA GLU A 91 -26.44 -1.17 -12.24
C GLU A 91 -27.01 -1.30 -13.66
N LEU A 92 -26.15 -1.27 -14.68
CA LEU A 92 -26.57 -1.44 -16.07
C LEU A 92 -27.22 -2.81 -16.30
N PHE A 93 -26.65 -3.89 -15.75
CA PHE A 93 -27.24 -5.22 -15.85
C PHE A 93 -28.57 -5.33 -15.11
N GLN A 94 -28.70 -4.73 -13.93
CA GLN A 94 -29.96 -4.69 -13.20
C GLN A 94 -31.05 -3.97 -14.00
N HIS A 95 -30.73 -2.81 -14.59
CA HIS A 95 -31.68 -2.08 -15.44
C HIS A 95 -32.10 -2.88 -16.67
N ALA A 96 -31.16 -3.58 -17.34
CA ALA A 96 -31.47 -4.42 -18.48
C ALA A 96 -32.38 -5.60 -18.12
N LEU A 97 -32.13 -6.25 -16.97
CA LEU A 97 -32.96 -7.34 -16.47
C LEU A 97 -34.36 -6.89 -16.08
N LEU A 98 -34.51 -5.69 -15.51
CA LEU A 98 -35.82 -5.11 -15.21
C LEU A 98 -36.62 -4.88 -16.51
N LYS A 99 -36.01 -4.25 -17.52
CA LYS A 99 -36.65 -4.05 -18.83
C LYS A 99 -37.09 -5.37 -19.48
N LEU A 100 -36.28 -6.43 -19.37
CA LEU A 100 -36.67 -7.75 -19.89
C LEU A 100 -37.83 -8.38 -19.13
N LYS A 101 -37.92 -8.17 -17.81
CA LYS A 101 -39.07 -8.61 -17.00
C LYS A 101 -40.34 -7.86 -17.39
N GLU A 102 -40.24 -6.56 -17.63
CA GLU A 102 -41.36 -5.71 -18.06
C GLU A 102 -41.80 -6.02 -19.49
N ALA A 103 -40.86 -6.32 -20.40
CA ALA A 103 -41.14 -6.64 -21.79
C ALA A 103 -41.60 -8.09 -22.01
N ARG A 104 -41.58 -8.96 -20.99
CA ARG A 104 -42.01 -10.35 -21.12
C ARG A 104 -43.54 -10.40 -21.26
N PRO A 105 -44.09 -10.91 -22.38
CA PRO A 105 -45.51 -11.15 -22.49
C PRO A 105 -45.94 -12.18 -21.44
N GLN A 106 -47.11 -11.97 -20.81
CA GLN A 106 -47.73 -12.95 -19.93
C GLN A 106 -47.77 -14.33 -20.63
N PRO A 107 -47.33 -15.42 -19.98
CA PRO A 107 -47.52 -16.76 -20.52
C PRO A 107 -49.03 -17.04 -20.55
N GLY A 108 -49.65 -16.77 -21.71
CA GLY A 108 -51.10 -16.92 -21.91
C GLY A 108 -51.74 -15.91 -22.86
N ALA A 109 -51.04 -14.83 -23.26
CA ALA A 109 -51.59 -13.89 -24.24
C ALA A 109 -51.43 -14.44 -25.67
N SER A 110 -52.49 -15.15 -26.10
CA SER A 110 -52.72 -15.73 -27.43
C SER A 110 -52.08 -14.99 -28.61
N ALA A 111 -51.20 -15.68 -29.34
CA ALA A 111 -50.90 -15.36 -30.72
C ALA A 111 -52.06 -15.84 -31.62
N SER A 112 -53.12 -15.03 -31.75
CA SER A 112 -54.12 -15.21 -32.80
C SER A 112 -53.62 -14.53 -34.08
N THR A 113 -52.81 -15.26 -34.85
CA THR A 113 -52.56 -14.92 -36.26
C THR A 113 -53.87 -15.11 -37.03
N LYS A 114 -54.55 -14.02 -37.38
CA LYS A 114 -55.65 -14.04 -38.34
C LYS A 114 -55.11 -14.52 -39.69
N SER A 115 -55.44 -15.76 -40.04
CA SER A 115 -55.19 -16.34 -41.35
C SER A 115 -55.96 -15.54 -42.40
N SER A 116 -55.22 -14.90 -43.31
CA SER A 116 -55.79 -14.23 -44.48
C SER A 116 -56.21 -15.30 -45.49
N VAL A 117 -57.51 -15.50 -45.66
CA VAL A 117 -58.10 -16.36 -46.69
C VAL A 117 -57.85 -15.75 -48.07
N ARG A 118 -57.48 -16.59 -49.03
CA ARG A 118 -57.25 -16.29 -50.45
C ARG A 118 -58.53 -16.46 -51.25
#